data_AF-A0A9E1ICS7-F1
#
_entry.id   AF-A0A9E1ICS7-F1
#
_cell.length_a   1.000
_cell.length_b   1.000
_cell.length_c   1.000
_cell.angle_alpha   90.00
_cell.angle_beta   90.00
_cell.angle_gamma   90.00
#
_symmetry.space_group_name_H-M   'P 1'
#
loop_
_entity.id
_entity.type
_entity.pdbx_description
1 polymer ?
#
loop_
_entity_poly.entity_id
_entity_poly.type
_entity_poly.pdbx_seq_one_letter_code
_entity_poly.pdbx_strand_id
1 'polypeptide(L)'
;MRGLPDLVGTLNLLLPTWAVAIVLLLLGLAISPMWIHYVRSKQIRGLVRRMVRADEAERQLLVERAMALTANKGQRLLVVATEAHKMGQVVLRNLAMAQLEQMGGQDKELALLRELVKPTETPVTHPLEAAVVIERLLEEGVVRAAHEHLGRALRRFPGDERLLELRSDIEAALSAAGEDSAQPK
;
A
#
# COMPACT_ATOMS: atom_id res chain seq x y z
N MET A 1 27.18 32.37 0.08
CA MET A 1 26.41 31.58 -0.91
C MET A 1 25.60 32.55 -1.78
N ARG A 2 26.13 32.94 -2.94
CA ARG A 2 25.49 33.79 -3.96
C ARG A 2 25.16 32.90 -5.16
N GLY A 3 24.03 32.20 -5.13
CA GLY A 3 23.79 31.07 -6.06
C GLY A 3 22.84 31.35 -7.22
N LEU A 4 21.81 32.15 -7.00
CA LEU A 4 20.74 32.41 -7.98
C LEU A 4 20.85 33.77 -8.70
N PRO A 5 21.14 34.91 -8.02
CA PRO A 5 21.17 36.19 -8.70
C PRO A 5 22.34 36.33 -9.69
N ASP A 6 23.50 35.73 -9.40
CA ASP A 6 24.66 35.74 -10.31
C ASP A 6 24.42 34.88 -11.56
N LEU A 7 23.64 33.80 -11.43
CA LEU A 7 23.31 32.90 -12.53
C LEU A 7 22.31 33.54 -13.51
N VAL A 8 21.36 34.31 -12.98
CA VAL A 8 20.46 35.14 -13.80
C VAL A 8 21.22 36.29 -14.46
N GLY A 9 22.19 36.89 -13.76
CA GLY A 9 23.05 37.93 -14.30
C GLY A 9 23.91 37.48 -15.50
N THR A 10 24.50 36.28 -15.43
CA THR A 10 25.28 35.71 -16.55
C THR A 10 24.42 35.28 -17.72
N LEU A 11 23.21 34.76 -17.47
CA LEU A 11 22.24 34.41 -18.52
C LEU A 11 21.76 35.64 -19.30
N ASN A 12 21.57 36.77 -18.63
CA ASN A 12 21.12 38.02 -19.27
C ASN A 12 22.21 38.67 -20.15
N LEU A 13 23.46 38.23 -20.01
CA LEU A 13 24.60 38.68 -20.81
C LEU A 13 24.71 37.93 -22.15
N LEU A 14 24.11 36.73 -22.24
CA LEU A 14 24.18 35.83 -23.38
C LEU A 14 22.84 35.70 -24.14
N LEU A 15 21.72 36.01 -23.49
CA LEU A 15 20.38 35.85 -24.04
C LEU A 15 19.56 37.14 -23.85
N PRO A 16 18.72 37.51 -24.84
CA PRO A 16 17.70 38.54 -24.65
C PRO A 16 16.80 38.22 -23.45
N THR A 17 16.35 39.24 -22.71
CA THR A 17 15.50 39.10 -21.51
C THR A 17 14.24 38.25 -21.73
N TRP A 18 13.62 38.36 -22.91
CA TRP A 18 12.46 37.54 -23.27
C TRP A 18 12.82 36.05 -23.43
N ALA A 19 14.01 35.73 -23.92
CA ALA A 19 14.48 34.35 -24.07
C ALA A 19 14.79 33.73 -22.70
N VAL A 20 15.33 34.50 -21.75
CA VAL A 20 15.51 34.06 -20.35
C VAL A 20 14.16 33.68 -19.72
N ALA A 21 13.11 34.46 -19.95
CA ALA A 21 11.76 34.15 -19.46
C ALA A 21 11.22 32.84 -20.04
N ILE A 22 11.42 32.59 -21.34
CA ILE A 22 11.01 31.34 -21.99
C ILE A 22 11.79 30.14 -21.43
N VAL A 23 13.12 30.27 -21.26
CA VAL A 23 13.95 29.20 -20.70
C VAL A 23 13.49 28.85 -19.28
N LEU A 24 13.24 29.85 -18.43
CA LEU A 24 12.73 29.62 -17.07
C LEU A 24 11.34 28.97 -17.07
N LEU A 25 10.45 29.38 -17.97
CA LEU A 25 9.13 28.78 -18.14
C LEU A 25 9.25 27.29 -18.53
N LEU A 26 10.09 26.97 -19.51
CA LEU A 26 10.33 25.61 -19.97
C LEU A 26 10.96 24.76 -18.87
N LEU A 27 11.92 25.31 -18.11
CA LEU A 27 12.54 24.63 -16.98
C LEU A 27 11.50 24.30 -15.91
N GLY A 28 10.62 25.26 -15.58
CA GLY A 28 9.52 25.08 -14.64
C GLY A 28 8.56 23.97 -15.09
N LEU A 29 8.20 23.95 -16.37
CA LEU A 29 7.36 22.90 -16.97
C LEU A 29 8.01 21.52 -16.91
N ALA A 30 9.32 21.44 -17.19
CA ALA A 30 10.07 20.19 -17.17
C ALA A 30 10.23 19.61 -15.75
N ILE A 31 10.43 20.47 -14.73
CA ILE A 31 10.65 20.06 -13.34
C ILE A 31 9.33 19.80 -12.60
N SER A 32 8.24 20.45 -13.02
CA SER A 32 6.89 20.33 -12.43
C SER A 32 6.45 18.88 -12.11
N PRO A 33 6.51 17.90 -13.04
CA PRO A 33 6.05 16.55 -12.75
C PRO A 33 6.81 15.93 -11.58
N MET A 34 8.14 16.07 -11.54
CA MET A 34 8.98 15.51 -10.47
C MET A 34 8.62 16.11 -9.10
N TRP A 35 8.43 17.43 -9.05
CA TRP A 35 8.03 18.11 -7.83
C TRP A 35 6.64 17.68 -7.34
N ILE A 36 5.68 17.54 -8.27
CA ILE A 36 4.33 17.05 -7.94
C ILE A 36 4.40 15.63 -7.38
N HIS A 37 5.21 14.74 -7.96
CA HIS A 37 5.42 13.39 -7.43
C HIS A 37 5.96 13.42 -6.00
N TYR A 38 6.98 14.24 -5.74
CA TYR A 38 7.56 14.38 -4.40
C TYR A 38 6.56 14.88 -3.36
N VAL A 39 5.82 15.95 -3.68
CA VAL A 39 4.82 16.54 -2.78
C VAL A 39 3.70 15.54 -2.48
N ARG A 40 3.16 14.87 -3.51
CA ARG A 40 2.09 13.87 -3.35
C ARG A 40 2.54 12.68 -2.49
N SER A 41 3.74 12.16 -2.71
CA SER A 41 4.30 11.09 -1.87
C SER A 41 4.51 11.53 -0.42
N LYS A 42 4.85 12.80 -0.17
CA LYS A 42 4.94 13.35 1.21
C LYS A 42 3.56 13.47 1.86
N GLN A 43 2.55 13.94 1.12
CA GLN A 43 1.17 14.02 1.60
C GLN A 43 0.59 12.64 1.94
N ILE A 44 0.80 11.65 1.08
CA ILE A 44 0.40 10.25 1.31
C ILE A 44 0.99 9.75 2.62
N ARG A 45 2.32 9.86 2.81
CA ARG A 45 2.98 9.42 4.05
C ARG A 45 2.42 10.13 5.29
N GLY A 46 2.14 11.43 5.19
CA GLY A 46 1.54 12.20 6.27
C GLY A 46 0.09 11.80 6.58
N LEU A 47 -0.70 11.34 5.59
CA LEU A 47 -2.04 10.82 5.81
C LEU A 47 -2.00 9.46 6.48
N VAL A 48 -1.19 8.53 5.96
CA VAL A 48 -1.06 7.17 6.54
C VAL A 48 -0.61 7.25 8.01
N ARG A 49 0.32 8.14 8.35
CA ARG A 49 0.71 8.35 9.75
C ARG A 49 -0.39 8.90 10.64
N ARG A 50 -1.28 9.73 10.10
CA ARG A 50 -2.43 10.28 10.85
C ARG A 50 -3.46 9.20 11.15
N MET A 51 -3.65 8.24 10.24
CA MET A 51 -4.58 7.12 10.45
C MET A 51 -4.30 6.29 11.69
N VAL A 52 -3.03 6.17 12.09
CA VAL A 52 -2.61 5.39 13.28
C VAL A 52 -3.28 5.90 14.55
N ARG A 53 -3.65 7.19 14.60
CA ARG A 53 -4.27 7.84 15.76
C ARG A 53 -5.72 8.25 15.52
N ALA A 54 -6.25 7.96 14.34
CA ALA A 54 -7.59 8.37 13.95
C ALA A 54 -8.64 7.36 14.42
N ASP A 55 -9.78 7.88 14.85
CA ASP A 55 -10.99 7.09 15.10
C ASP A 55 -11.51 6.47 13.79
N GLU A 56 -12.36 5.45 13.88
CA GLU A 56 -12.77 4.65 12.74
C GLU A 56 -13.42 5.48 11.61
N ALA A 57 -14.32 6.41 11.95
CA ALA A 57 -14.95 7.30 10.96
C ALA A 57 -13.94 8.24 10.28
N GLU A 58 -12.97 8.78 11.04
CA GLU A 58 -11.93 9.63 10.48
C GLU A 58 -10.94 8.82 9.62
N ARG A 59 -10.64 7.59 10.04
CA ARG A 59 -9.76 6.66 9.33
C ARG A 59 -10.29 6.36 7.93
N GLN A 60 -11.59 6.09 7.78
CA GLN A 60 -12.22 5.86 6.48
C GLN A 60 -12.08 7.07 5.55
N LEU A 61 -12.33 8.29 6.05
CA LEU A 61 -12.11 9.53 5.27
C LEU A 61 -10.64 9.71 4.86
N LEU A 62 -9.70 9.33 5.73
CA LEU A 62 -8.28 9.35 5.42
C LEU A 62 -7.92 8.30 4.36
N VAL A 63 -8.56 7.12 4.35
CA VAL A 63 -8.35 6.06 3.35
C VAL A 63 -8.75 6.58 1.98
N GLU A 64 -9.96 7.13 1.87
CA GLU A 64 -10.46 7.70 0.62
C GLU A 64 -9.55 8.81 0.11
N ARG A 65 -9.13 9.72 1.00
CA ARG A 65 -8.20 10.80 0.63
C ARG A 65 -6.85 10.26 0.18
N ALA A 66 -6.29 9.26 0.87
CA ALA A 66 -5.00 8.67 0.50
C ALA A 66 -5.07 8.02 -0.88
N MET A 67 -6.15 7.28 -1.16
CA MET A 67 -6.39 6.65 -2.46
C MET A 67 -6.61 7.69 -3.56
N ALA A 68 -7.39 8.75 -3.31
CA ALA A 68 -7.60 9.84 -4.26
C ALA A 68 -6.29 10.57 -4.65
N LEU A 69 -5.34 10.73 -3.71
CA LEU A 69 -4.05 11.35 -4.00
C LEU A 69 -3.18 10.53 -4.97
N THR A 70 -3.42 9.22 -5.08
CA THR A 70 -2.67 8.37 -6.01
C THR A 70 -2.99 8.68 -7.47
N ALA A 71 -4.22 9.13 -7.75
CA ALA A 71 -4.71 9.42 -9.09
C ALA A 71 -4.40 8.29 -10.10
N ASN A 72 -4.54 7.03 -9.67
CA ASN A 72 -4.25 5.83 -10.45
C ASN A 72 -2.84 5.83 -11.07
N LYS A 73 -1.85 6.35 -10.34
CA LYS A 73 -0.42 6.28 -10.73
C LYS A 73 0.26 5.18 -9.94
N GLY A 74 0.88 4.22 -10.63
CA GLY A 74 1.42 3.00 -10.03
C GLY A 74 2.46 3.30 -8.95
N GLN A 75 3.38 4.23 -9.24
CA GLN A 75 4.40 4.65 -8.26
C GLN A 75 3.80 5.22 -6.98
N ARG A 76 2.64 5.91 -7.05
CA ARG A 76 1.99 6.48 -5.87
C ARG A 76 1.23 5.41 -5.08
N LEU A 77 0.59 4.48 -5.77
CA LEU A 77 -0.04 3.31 -5.15
C LEU A 77 1.01 2.44 -4.42
N LEU A 78 2.18 2.27 -5.01
CA LEU A 78 3.30 1.59 -4.36
C LEU A 78 3.74 2.28 -3.08
N VAL A 79 3.83 3.62 -3.07
CA VAL A 79 4.11 4.39 -1.85
C VAL A 79 3.03 4.20 -0.81
N VAL A 80 1.74 4.19 -1.19
CA VAL A 80 0.62 3.90 -0.27
C VAL A 80 0.78 2.51 0.32
N ALA A 81 0.89 1.47 -0.51
CA ALA A 81 0.98 0.09 -0.07
C ALA A 81 2.17 -0.15 0.89
N THR A 82 3.33 0.42 0.54
CA THR A 82 4.54 0.30 1.35
C THR A 82 4.41 1.00 2.71
N GLU A 83 3.90 2.23 2.73
CA GLU A 83 3.76 2.97 3.98
C GLU A 83 2.61 2.42 4.84
N ALA A 84 1.53 1.96 4.22
CA ALA A 84 0.43 1.29 4.90
C ALA A 84 0.90 -0.01 5.56
N HIS A 85 1.71 -0.82 4.88
CA HIS A 85 2.33 -2.01 5.46
C HIS A 85 3.20 -1.66 6.67
N LYS A 86 4.09 -0.66 6.55
CA LYS A 86 4.94 -0.20 7.68
C LYS A 86 4.14 0.28 8.89
N MET A 87 2.97 0.85 8.67
CA MET A 87 2.11 1.42 9.73
C MET A 87 1.01 0.46 10.19
N GLY A 88 1.03 -0.80 9.74
CA GLY A 88 0.03 -1.81 10.10
C GLY A 88 -1.38 -1.54 9.56
N GLN A 89 -1.53 -0.69 8.54
CA GLN A 89 -2.82 -0.33 7.95
C GLN A 89 -3.23 -1.35 6.88
N VAL A 90 -3.73 -2.52 7.32
CA VAL A 90 -4.00 -3.69 6.48
C VAL A 90 -5.00 -3.40 5.35
N VAL A 91 -6.13 -2.76 5.67
CA VAL A 91 -7.17 -2.43 4.68
C VAL A 91 -6.62 -1.55 3.56
N LEU A 92 -5.95 -0.45 3.91
CA LEU A 92 -5.37 0.48 2.94
C LEU A 92 -4.29 -0.19 2.09
N ARG A 93 -3.45 -1.03 2.70
CA ARG A 93 -2.43 -1.80 2.00
C ARG A 93 -3.06 -2.71 0.94
N ASN A 94 -4.07 -3.48 1.32
CA ASN A 94 -4.73 -4.42 0.43
C ASN A 94 -5.45 -3.70 -0.73
N LEU A 95 -6.15 -2.59 -0.44
CA LEU A 95 -6.78 -1.76 -1.47
C LEU A 95 -5.76 -1.21 -2.47
N ALA A 96 -4.63 -0.69 -1.99
CA ALA A 96 -3.58 -0.15 -2.84
C ALA A 96 -2.92 -1.24 -3.70
N MET A 97 -2.70 -2.44 -3.14
CA MET A 97 -2.17 -3.58 -3.88
C MET A 97 -3.15 -4.07 -4.96
N ALA A 98 -4.44 -4.22 -4.63
CA ALA A 98 -5.46 -4.63 -5.59
C ALA A 98 -5.56 -3.65 -6.77
N GLN A 99 -5.50 -2.34 -6.50
CA GLN A 99 -5.52 -1.34 -7.55
C GLN A 99 -4.22 -1.31 -8.37
N LEU A 100 -3.06 -1.58 -7.76
CA LEU A 100 -1.79 -1.73 -8.47
C LEU A 100 -1.83 -2.93 -9.44
N GLU A 101 -2.44 -4.04 -9.01
CA GLU A 101 -2.63 -5.26 -9.82
C GLU A 101 -3.51 -4.99 -11.04
N GLN A 102 -4.63 -4.28 -10.86
CA GLN A 102 -5.53 -3.94 -11.95
C GLN A 102 -4.90 -3.06 -13.02
N MET A 103 -3.95 -2.20 -12.63
CA MET A 103 -3.32 -1.28 -13.57
C MET A 103 -2.27 -1.93 -14.48
N GLY A 104 -1.62 -3.01 -14.03
CA GLY A 104 -0.49 -3.62 -14.71
C GLY A 104 0.75 -2.72 -14.80
N GLY A 105 1.94 -3.33 -14.93
CA GLY A 105 3.18 -2.60 -15.24
C GLY A 105 4.09 -2.27 -14.04
N GLN A 106 3.80 -2.81 -12.85
CA GLN A 106 4.73 -2.81 -11.70
C GLN A 106 4.89 -4.22 -11.10
N ASP A 107 4.93 -5.23 -11.97
CA ASP A 107 4.83 -6.63 -11.55
C ASP A 107 6.00 -7.05 -10.64
N LYS A 108 7.20 -6.50 -10.88
CA LYS A 108 8.37 -6.77 -10.03
C LYS A 108 8.22 -6.18 -8.64
N GLU A 109 7.82 -4.92 -8.55
CA GLU A 109 7.64 -4.26 -7.26
C GLU A 109 6.44 -4.80 -6.50
N LEU A 110 5.36 -5.15 -7.20
CA LEU A 110 4.23 -5.86 -6.65
C LEU A 110 4.65 -7.22 -6.09
N ALA A 111 5.49 -7.97 -6.80
CA ALA A 111 6.01 -9.25 -6.32
C ALA A 111 6.81 -9.09 -5.01
N LEU A 112 7.69 -8.09 -4.94
CA LEU A 112 8.43 -7.75 -3.72
C LEU A 112 7.49 -7.35 -2.57
N LEU A 113 6.47 -6.54 -2.85
CA LEU A 113 5.45 -6.16 -1.87
C LEU A 113 4.66 -7.37 -1.38
N ARG A 114 4.30 -8.30 -2.27
CA ARG A 114 3.65 -9.56 -1.89
C ARG A 114 4.56 -10.40 -1.01
N GLU A 115 5.86 -10.49 -1.30
CA GLU A 115 6.83 -11.19 -0.45
C GLU A 115 6.95 -10.54 0.93
N LEU A 116 6.95 -9.22 1.04
CA LEU A 116 6.96 -8.51 2.33
C LEU A 116 5.68 -8.72 3.14
N VAL A 117 4.56 -8.95 2.46
CA VAL A 117 3.26 -9.21 3.10
C VAL A 117 3.08 -10.69 3.45
N LYS A 118 3.85 -11.60 2.84
CA LYS A 118 3.80 -13.01 3.24
C LYS A 118 4.13 -13.08 4.73
N PRO A 119 3.26 -13.70 5.55
CA PRO A 119 3.58 -13.95 6.94
C PRO A 119 4.91 -14.72 6.96
N THR A 120 5.90 -14.16 7.67
CA THR A 120 7.18 -14.82 7.88
C THR A 120 6.90 -16.24 8.32
N GLU A 121 7.49 -17.22 7.63
CA GLU A 121 7.36 -18.64 7.98
C GLU A 121 8.08 -18.90 9.31
N THR A 122 7.55 -18.39 10.41
CA THR A 122 7.96 -18.84 11.73
C THR A 122 7.47 -20.28 11.84
N PRO A 123 8.38 -21.24 12.06
CA PRO A 123 7.99 -22.63 12.24
C PRO A 123 7.11 -22.69 13.47
N VAL A 124 5.82 -22.96 13.26
CA VAL A 124 4.88 -23.04 14.36
C VAL A 124 5.21 -24.28 15.18
N THR A 125 5.63 -24.05 16.42
CA THR A 125 6.11 -25.10 17.33
C THR A 125 4.97 -25.78 18.07
N HIS A 126 3.85 -25.07 18.28
CA HIS A 126 2.73 -25.53 19.08
C HIS A 126 1.37 -25.27 18.40
N PRO A 127 0.37 -26.17 18.51
CA PRO A 127 -0.95 -25.98 17.88
C PRO A 127 -1.68 -24.73 18.36
N LEU A 128 -1.60 -24.38 19.65
CA LEU A 128 -2.15 -23.11 20.16
C LEU A 128 -1.54 -21.87 19.50
N GLU A 129 -0.22 -21.86 19.26
CA GLU A 129 0.44 -20.76 18.55
C GLU A 129 -0.10 -20.66 17.11
N ALA A 130 -0.36 -21.80 16.46
CA ALA A 130 -0.96 -21.84 15.14
C ALA A 130 -2.36 -21.22 15.15
N ALA A 131 -3.20 -21.61 16.11
CA ALA A 131 -4.55 -21.11 16.26
C ALA A 131 -4.56 -19.58 16.46
N VAL A 132 -3.73 -19.06 17.36
CA VAL A 132 -3.62 -17.61 17.63
C VAL A 132 -3.20 -16.84 16.38
N VAL A 133 -2.24 -17.36 15.60
CA VAL A 133 -1.82 -16.73 14.34
C VAL A 133 -2.96 -16.73 13.30
N ILE A 134 -3.70 -17.83 13.20
CA ILE A 134 -4.83 -17.96 12.27
C ILE A 134 -5.98 -17.02 12.65
N GLU A 135 -6.34 -16.96 13.93
CA GLU A 135 -7.34 -16.03 14.46
C GLU A 135 -6.97 -14.59 14.18
N ARG A 136 -5.72 -14.21 14.44
CA ARG A 136 -5.21 -12.88 14.13
C ARG A 136 -5.30 -12.55 12.63
N LEU A 137 -4.97 -13.51 11.75
CA LEU A 137 -5.07 -13.29 10.30
C LEU A 137 -6.52 -13.12 9.85
N LEU A 138 -7.48 -13.80 10.51
CA LEU A 138 -8.91 -13.62 10.29
C LEU A 138 -9.38 -12.24 10.76
N GLU A 139 -8.96 -11.80 11.95
CA GLU A 139 -9.24 -10.44 12.48
C GLU A 139 -8.69 -9.35 11.56
N GLU A 140 -7.51 -9.58 10.97
CA GLU A 140 -6.90 -8.68 9.99
C GLU A 140 -7.56 -8.75 8.59
N GLY A 141 -8.56 -9.62 8.40
CA GLY A 141 -9.29 -9.80 7.13
C GLY A 141 -8.46 -10.47 6.03
N VAL A 142 -7.34 -11.12 6.37
CA VAL A 142 -6.43 -11.77 5.42
C VAL A 142 -6.79 -13.25 5.27
N VAL A 143 -8.03 -13.52 4.87
CA VAL A 143 -8.67 -14.85 4.89
C VAL A 143 -7.88 -15.90 4.10
N ARG A 144 -7.34 -15.55 2.93
CA ARG A 144 -6.50 -16.47 2.13
C ARG A 144 -5.23 -16.92 2.88
N ALA A 145 -4.57 -15.99 3.57
CA ALA A 145 -3.37 -16.31 4.34
C ALA A 145 -3.72 -17.17 5.57
N ALA A 146 -4.86 -16.89 6.22
CA ALA A 146 -5.38 -17.72 7.29
C ALA A 146 -5.64 -19.16 6.82
N HIS A 147 -6.24 -19.34 5.65
CA HIS A 147 -6.48 -20.66 5.04
C HIS A 147 -5.18 -21.43 4.75
N GLU A 148 -4.18 -20.77 4.16
CA GLU A 148 -2.87 -21.38 3.91
C GLU A 148 -2.15 -21.77 5.22
N HIS A 149 -2.24 -20.92 6.25
CA HIS A 149 -1.69 -21.23 7.57
C HIS A 149 -2.40 -22.41 8.23
N LEU A 150 -3.73 -22.46 8.17
CA LEU A 150 -4.51 -23.57 8.68
C LEU A 150 -4.15 -24.89 7.98
N GLY A 151 -4.05 -24.89 6.65
CA GLY A 151 -3.67 -26.07 5.88
C GLY A 151 -2.29 -26.62 6.27
N ARG A 152 -1.34 -25.74 6.61
CA ARG A 152 -0.01 -26.14 7.12
C ARG A 152 -0.08 -26.64 8.57
N ALA A 153 -0.85 -25.96 9.43
CA ALA A 153 -1.02 -26.34 10.82
C ALA A 153 -1.67 -27.72 10.96
N LEU A 154 -2.75 -27.99 10.21
CA LEU A 154 -3.43 -29.29 10.18
C LEU A 154 -2.57 -30.42 9.63
N ARG A 155 -1.62 -30.15 8.70
CA ARG A 155 -0.64 -31.17 8.28
C ARG A 155 0.29 -31.59 9.42
N ARG A 156 0.58 -30.67 10.35
CA ARG A 156 1.49 -30.89 11.47
C ARG A 156 0.77 -31.38 12.74
N PHE A 157 -0.47 -30.94 12.93
CA PHE A 157 -1.33 -31.22 14.08
C PHE A 157 -2.75 -31.63 13.59
N PRO A 158 -2.90 -32.82 12.97
CA PRO A 158 -4.13 -33.20 12.27
C PRO A 158 -5.36 -33.46 13.17
N GLY A 159 -5.16 -33.63 14.48
CA GLY A 159 -6.23 -33.95 15.43
C GLY A 159 -6.51 -32.84 16.45
N ASP A 160 -5.97 -31.64 16.24
CA ASP A 160 -6.21 -30.53 17.17
C ASP A 160 -7.63 -29.97 16.96
N GLU A 161 -8.46 -30.03 18.00
CA GLU A 161 -9.86 -29.60 17.94
C GLU A 161 -9.99 -28.12 17.59
N ARG A 162 -9.11 -27.26 18.11
CA ARG A 162 -9.18 -25.81 17.89
C ARG A 162 -8.86 -25.44 16.44
N LEU A 163 -7.90 -26.11 15.82
CA LEU A 163 -7.62 -25.93 14.39
C LEU A 163 -8.76 -26.43 13.50
N LEU A 164 -9.45 -27.51 13.90
CA LEU A 164 -10.60 -28.00 13.17
C LEU A 164 -11.80 -27.03 13.25
N GLU A 165 -12.02 -26.38 14.40
CA GLU A 165 -13.02 -25.31 14.54
C GLU A 165 -12.71 -24.11 13.64
N LEU A 166 -11.46 -23.66 13.60
CA LEU A 166 -11.05 -22.52 12.75
C LEU A 166 -11.23 -22.81 11.25
N ARG A 167 -11.34 -24.07 10.86
CA ARG A 167 -11.63 -24.46 9.48
C ARG A 167 -13.00 -23.98 9.03
N SER A 168 -14.04 -24.17 9.84
CA SER A 168 -15.39 -23.72 9.48
C SER A 168 -15.47 -22.20 9.38
N ASP A 169 -14.76 -21.48 10.25
CA ASP A 169 -14.75 -20.01 10.26
C ASP A 169 -14.08 -19.45 9.00
N ILE A 170 -12.96 -20.05 8.58
CA ILE A 170 -12.26 -19.67 7.35
C ILE A 170 -13.10 -20.00 6.11
N GLU A 171 -13.74 -21.17 6.05
CA GLU A 171 -14.59 -21.57 4.92
C GLU A 171 -15.81 -20.65 4.77
N ALA A 172 -16.41 -20.22 5.88
CA ALA A 172 -17.48 -19.21 5.89
C ALA A 172 -16.98 -17.85 5.39
N ALA A 173 -15.83 -17.39 5.87
CA ALA A 173 -15.22 -16.12 5.46
C ALA A 173 -14.81 -16.12 3.98
N LEU A 174 -14.33 -17.25 3.45
CA LEU A 174 -14.00 -17.40 2.02
C LEU A 174 -15.25 -17.35 1.14
N SER A 175 -16.35 -17.96 1.59
CA SER A 175 -17.62 -17.95 0.86
C SER A 175 -18.21 -16.54 0.79
N ALA A 176 -18.19 -15.80 1.92
CA ALA A 176 -18.61 -14.41 1.96
C ALA A 176 -17.76 -13.48 1.06
N ALA A 177 -16.44 -13.70 1.02
CA ALA A 177 -15.54 -12.93 0.15
C ALA A 177 -15.72 -13.27 -1.35
N GLY A 178 -16.18 -14.48 -1.67
CA GLY A 178 -16.48 -14.91 -3.04
C GLY A 178 -17.77 -14.30 -3.60
N GLU A 179 -18.80 -14.14 -2.77
CA GLU A 179 -20.08 -13.55 -3.18
C GLU A 179 -19.96 -12.03 -3.49
N ASP A 180 -19.10 -11.32 -2.76
CA ASP A 180 -18.89 -9.88 -2.92
C ASP A 180 -18.16 -9.50 -4.23
N SER A 181 -17.50 -10.46 -4.88
CA SER A 181 -16.84 -10.28 -6.18
C SER A 181 -17.69 -10.69 -7.38
N ALA A 182 -18.87 -11.28 -7.15
CA ALA A 182 -19.76 -11.79 -8.18
C ALA A 182 -20.98 -10.89 -8.47
N GLN A 183 -21.08 -9.70 -7.87
CA GLN A 183 -22.04 -8.67 -8.29
C GLN A 183 -21.41 -7.71 -9.32
N PRO A 184 -21.60 -7.94 -10.64
CA PRO A 184 -21.39 -6.88 -11.61
C PRO A 184 -22.49 -5.83 -11.42
N LYS A 185 -22.08 -4.57 -11.23
CA LYS A 185 -22.94 -3.43 -11.56
C LYS A 185 -23.04 -3.28 -13.07
#